data_AF-A0A8J2VED2-F1
#
_entry.id   AF-A0A8J2VED2-F1
#
_cell.length_a   1.000
_cell.length_b   1.000
_cell.length_c   1.000
_cell.angle_alpha   90.00
_cell.angle_beta   90.00
_cell.angle_gamma   90.00
#
_symmetry.space_group_name_H-M   'P 1'
#
loop_
_entity.id
_entity.type
_entity.pdbx_description
1 polymer ?
#
loop_
_entity_poly.entity_id
_entity_poly.type
_entity_poly.pdbx_seq_one_letter_code
_entity_poly.pdbx_strand_id
1 'polypeptide(L)' 'MLDSTRLKYLEQEVEQLRAVLYQAVGGKPTRLTHAAVMPISQELDALINQYQKEKNNREQ' A
#
# COMPACT_ATOMS: atom_id res chain seq x y z
N MET A 1 21.76 8.46 -6.66
CA MET A 1 20.85 7.58 -7.42
C MET A 1 20.17 6.50 -6.56
N LEU A 2 20.43 6.41 -5.24
CA LEU A 2 19.76 5.44 -4.35
C LEU A 2 18.29 5.79 -4.09
N ASP A 3 17.93 7.07 -4.12
CA ASP A 3 16.57 7.53 -3.79
C ASP A 3 15.54 7.09 -4.83
N SER A 4 15.82 7.19 -6.12
CA SER A 4 14.89 6.73 -7.19
C SER A 4 14.51 5.25 -7.05
N THR A 5 15.37 4.43 -6.46
CA THR A 5 15.11 3.01 -6.20
C THR A 5 14.10 2.81 -5.06
N ARG A 6 14.17 3.62 -4.00
CA ARG A 6 13.28 3.49 -2.83
C ARG A 6 11.83 3.82 -3.17
N LEU A 7 11.59 4.84 -3.99
CA LEU A 7 10.23 5.21 -4.40
C LEU A 7 9.58 4.12 -5.25
N LYS A 8 10.33 3.58 -6.21
CA LYS A 8 9.89 2.47 -7.06
C LYS A 8 9.60 1.20 -6.24
N TYR A 9 10.42 0.93 -5.22
CA TYR A 9 10.17 -0.18 -4.32
C TYR A 9 8.85 0.01 -3.55
N LEU A 10 8.62 1.20 -2.99
CA LEU A 10 7.37 1.53 -2.31
C LEU A 10 6.16 1.43 -3.24
N GLU A 11 6.27 1.89 -4.50
CA GLU A 11 5.21 1.73 -5.50
C GLU A 11 4.88 0.25 -5.75
N GLN A 12 5.92 -0.58 -5.92
CA GLN A 12 5.75 -2.01 -6.15
C GLN A 12 5.09 -2.69 -4.94
N GLU A 13 5.52 -2.34 -3.72
CA GLU A 13 5.00 -2.91 -2.48
C GLU A 13 3.53 -2.50 -2.24
N VAL A 14 3.18 -1.24 -2.53
CA VAL A 14 1.79 -0.75 -2.51
C VAL A 14 0.91 -1.53 -3.49
N GLU A 15 1.35 -1.73 -4.74
CA GLU A 15 0.56 -2.48 -5.72
C GLU A 15 0.42 -3.96 -5.36
N GLN A 16 1.47 -4.58 -4.79
CA GLN A 16 1.40 -5.94 -4.30
C GLN A 16 0.36 -6.07 -3.17
N LEU A 17 0.41 -5.21 -2.17
CA LEU A 17 -0.54 -5.26 -1.06
C LEU A 17 -1.97 -4.93 -1.51
N ARG A 18 -2.12 -4.01 -2.47
CA ARG A 18 -3.42 -3.69 -3.08
C ARG A 18 -4.03 -4.89 -3.79
N ALA A 19 -3.22 -5.68 -4.50
CA ALA A 19 -3.67 -6.92 -5.12
C ALA A 19 -4.10 -7.95 -4.07
N VAL A 20 -3.32 -8.12 -2.99
CA VAL A 20 -3.66 -9.02 -1.87
C VAL A 20 -4.97 -8.59 -1.21
N LEU A 21 -5.14 -7.30 -0.93
CA LEU A 21 -6.37 -6.73 -0.37
C LEU A 21 -7.58 -7.01 -1.26
N TYR A 22 -7.44 -6.79 -2.58
CA TYR A 22 -8.49 -7.07 -3.54
C TYR A 22 -8.91 -8.54 -3.55
N GLN A 23 -7.93 -9.47 -3.48
CA GLN A 23 -8.20 -10.91 -3.40
C GLN A 23 -8.86 -11.29 -2.07
N ALA A 24 -8.42 -10.73 -0.95
CA ALA A 24 -8.99 -10.98 0.37
C ALA A 24 -10.47 -10.54 0.44
N VAL A 25 -10.78 -9.36 -0.11
CA VAL A 25 -12.14 -8.84 -0.24
C VAL A 25 -12.93 -9.63 -1.29
N GLY A 26 -12.27 -10.17 -2.31
CA GLY A 26 -12.89 -10.99 -3.36
C GLY A 26 -14.00 -10.26 -4.10
N GLY A 27 -13.89 -8.92 -4.24
CA GLY A 27 -14.91 -8.06 -4.84
C GLY A 27 -16.23 -7.98 -4.05
N LYS A 28 -16.31 -8.52 -2.83
CA LYS A 28 -17.52 -8.52 -1.99
C LYS A 28 -17.41 -7.45 -0.91
N PRO A 29 -18.23 -6.38 -0.94
CA PRO A 29 -18.18 -5.32 0.08
C PRO A 29 -18.37 -5.83 1.50
N THR A 30 -19.16 -6.90 1.69
CA THR A 30 -19.38 -7.54 2.99
C THR A 30 -18.11 -8.16 3.60
N ARG A 31 -17.07 -8.40 2.80
CA ARG A 31 -15.78 -8.90 3.28
C ARG A 31 -14.85 -7.78 3.76
N LEU A 32 -15.19 -6.51 3.57
CA LEU A 32 -14.38 -5.39 4.07
C LEU A 32 -14.25 -5.40 5.60
N THR A 33 -15.25 -5.93 6.31
CA THR A 33 -15.24 -6.09 7.77
C THR A 33 -14.62 -7.41 8.22
N HIS A 34 -14.15 -8.25 7.29
CA HIS A 34 -13.54 -9.53 7.64
C HIS A 34 -12.25 -9.30 8.42
N ALA A 35 -12.03 -10.08 9.49
CA ALA A 35 -10.89 -9.88 10.39
C ALA A 35 -9.53 -9.95 9.68
N ALA A 36 -9.44 -10.72 8.59
CA ALA A 36 -8.22 -10.82 7.77
C ALA A 36 -7.96 -9.60 6.88
N VAL A 37 -8.97 -8.76 6.60
CA VAL A 37 -8.84 -7.58 5.73
C VAL A 37 -8.25 -6.39 6.49
N MET A 38 -8.62 -6.23 7.76
CA MET A 38 -8.15 -5.13 8.61
C MET A 38 -6.62 -4.97 8.67
N PRO A 39 -5.82 -6.02 8.96
CA PRO A 39 -4.36 -5.88 9.02
C PRO A 39 -3.76 -5.50 7.67
N ILE A 40 -4.30 -6.04 6.56
CA ILE A 40 -3.83 -5.72 5.20
C ILE A 40 -4.09 -4.24 4.88
N SER A 41 -5.28 -3.73 5.23
CA SER A 41 -5.60 -2.31 5.05
C SER A 41 -4.66 -1.39 5.84
N GLN A 42 -4.35 -1.74 7.09
CA GLN A 42 -3.44 -0.94 7.93
C GLN A 42 -2.03 -0.88 7.37
N GLU A 43 -1.52 -1.99 6.85
CA GLU A 43 -0.20 -2.06 6.23
C GLU A 43 -0.16 -1.28 4.92
N LEU A 44 -1.22 -1.34 4.11
CA LEU A 44 -1.36 -0.55 2.89
C LEU A 44 -1.35 0.96 3.19
N ASP A 45 -2.11 1.40 4.20
CA ASP A 45 -2.13 2.79 4.64
C ASP A 45 -0.74 3.27 5.09
N ALA A 46 -0.02 2.43 5.84
CA ALA A 46 1.34 2.75 6.28
C ALA A 46 2.31 2.93 5.09
N LEU A 47 2.24 2.05 4.09
CA LEU A 47 3.08 2.13 2.88
C LEU A 47 2.74 3.36 2.02
N ILE A 48 1.45 3.68 1.86
CA ILE A 48 1.01 4.88 1.15
C ILE A 48 1.55 6.15 1.83
N ASN A 49 1.48 6.22 3.16
CA ASN A 49 2.02 7.34 3.91
C ASN A 49 3.54 7.47 3.74
N GLN A 50 4.28 6.36 3.73
CA GLN A 50 5.72 6.37 3.47
C GLN A 50 6.04 6.83 2.05
N TYR A 51 5.31 6.32 1.05
CA TYR A 51 5.45 6.74 -0.34
C TYR A 51 5.22 8.24 -0.51
N GLN A 52 4.14 8.77 0.06
CA GLN A 52 3.81 10.20 -0.02
C GLN A 52 4.90 11.05 0.65
N LYS A 53 5.40 10.64 1.81
CA LYS A 53 6.49 11.33 2.50
C LYS A 53 7.76 11.38 1.64
N GLU A 54 8.15 10.23 1.07
CA GLU A 54 9.34 10.13 0.22
C GLU A 54 9.18 10.89 -1.11
N LYS A 55 7.97 10.97 -1.65
CA LYS A 55 7.66 11.75 -2.84
C LYS A 55 7.76 13.25 -2.55
N ASN A 56 7.12 13.71 -1.48
CA ASN A 56 7.11 15.12 -1.08
C ASN A 56 8.52 15.64 -0.75
N ASN A 57 9.37 14.81 -0.14
CA ASN A 57 10.76 15.15 0.16
C ASN A 57 11.63 15.39 -1.10
N ARG A 58 11.18 14.99 -2.29
CA ARG A 58 11.90 15.18 -3.57
C ARG A 58 11.40 16.35 -4.39
N GLU A 59 10.18 16.80 -4.10
CA GLU A 59 9.56 17.95 -4.76
C GLU A 59 9.92 19.27 -4.06
N GLN A 60 10.64 19.21 -2.93
CA GLN A 60 11.27 20.35 -2.23
C GLN A 60 12.75 20.48 -2.59
#